data_AF-A0A497GMY4-F1
#
_entry.id   AF-A0A497GMY4-F1
#
_cell.length_a   1.000
_cell.length_b   1.000
_cell.length_c   1.000
_cell.angle_alpha   90.00
_cell.angle_beta   90.00
_cell.angle_gamma   90.00
#
_symmetry.space_group_name_H-M   'P 1'
#
loop_
_entity.id
_entity.type
_entity.pdbx_description
1 polymer ?
#
loop_
_entity_poly.entity_id
_entity_poly.type
_entity_poly.pdbx_seq_one_letter_code
_entity_poly.pdbx_strand_id
1 'polypeptide(L)'
;MSLKRKLDFLRQIVNVELAEKNVSPKVSDIVKSLVSSAEDKYNFSVFGGDPKKLADYLMSGDFEDVMKTLISNNYYQVLLDILNKVMEAYADDTKVIEAAKMALEKSEKIKQETEKELSSKKK
;
A
#
# COMPACT_ATOMS: atom_id res chain seq x y z
N MET A 1 -15.80 15.12 20.23
CA MET A 1 -14.89 14.74 19.12
C MET A 1 -15.45 13.48 18.50
N SER A 2 -15.82 13.49 17.21
CA SER A 2 -16.20 12.26 16.50
C SER A 2 -14.94 11.41 16.32
N LEU A 3 -14.92 10.21 16.92
CA LEU A 3 -13.98 9.16 16.55
C LEU A 3 -14.25 8.84 15.07
N LYS A 4 -13.43 9.35 14.15
CA LYS A 4 -13.43 8.87 12.77
C LYS A 4 -13.06 7.39 12.85
N ARG A 5 -13.95 6.52 12.38
CA ARG A 5 -13.63 5.09 12.29
C ARG A 5 -12.48 4.93 11.32
N LYS A 6 -11.44 4.22 11.74
CA LYS A 6 -10.34 3.82 10.85
C LYS A 6 -10.91 3.00 9.70
N LEU A 7 -10.40 3.26 8.49
CA LEU A 7 -10.81 2.52 7.30
C LEU A 7 -10.09 1.19 7.25
N ASP A 8 -10.78 0.14 6.80
CA ASP A 8 -10.16 -1.14 6.51
C ASP A 8 -9.17 -1.02 5.34
N PHE A 9 -7.92 -1.43 5.56
CA PHE A 9 -6.86 -1.22 4.58
C PHE A 9 -7.15 -1.91 3.24
N LEU A 10 -7.54 -3.19 3.24
CA LEU A 10 -7.87 -3.89 2.01
C LEU A 10 -9.20 -3.39 1.42
N ARG A 11 -10.29 -3.47 2.19
CA ARG A 11 -11.64 -3.31 1.64
C ARG A 11 -11.99 -1.87 1.30
N GLN A 12 -11.48 -0.90 2.07
CA GLN A 12 -11.91 0.50 1.98
C GLN A 12 -10.83 1.45 1.46
N ILE A 13 -9.57 1.02 1.39
CA ILE A 13 -8.48 1.79 0.79
C ILE A 13 -8.03 1.12 -0.51
N VAL A 14 -7.36 -0.03 -0.42
CA VAL A 14 -6.74 -0.68 -1.59
C VAL A 14 -7.75 -1.00 -2.68
N ASN A 15 -8.88 -1.61 -2.34
CA ASN A 15 -9.90 -1.96 -3.34
C ASN A 15 -10.49 -0.74 -4.04
N VAL A 16 -10.65 0.38 -3.32
CA VAL A 16 -11.19 1.62 -3.85
C VAL A 16 -10.21 2.23 -4.85
N GLU A 17 -8.95 2.41 -4.45
CA GLU A 17 -7.92 3.01 -5.30
C GLU A 17 -7.64 2.16 -6.55
N LEU A 18 -7.60 0.83 -6.42
CA LEU A 18 -7.44 -0.07 -7.57
C LEU A 18 -8.59 0.09 -8.58
N ALA A 19 -9.83 0.25 -8.09
CA ALA A 19 -11.01 0.39 -8.93
C ALA A 19 -11.08 1.78 -9.59
N GLU A 20 -10.90 2.86 -8.81
CA GLU A 20 -10.98 4.24 -9.30
C GLU A 20 -9.92 4.55 -10.36
N LYS A 21 -8.75 3.92 -10.26
CA LYS A 21 -7.63 4.13 -11.19
C LYS A 21 -7.62 3.14 -12.35
N ASN A 22 -8.67 2.34 -12.52
CA ASN A 22 -8.82 1.36 -13.60
C ASN A 22 -7.60 0.43 -13.72
N VAL A 23 -7.07 -0.04 -12.60
CA VAL A 23 -5.95 -1.00 -12.60
C VAL A 23 -6.41 -2.27 -13.31
N SER A 24 -5.57 -2.83 -14.17
CA SER A 24 -5.91 -4.05 -14.90
C SER A 24 -6.32 -5.18 -13.94
N PRO A 25 -7.34 -6.00 -14.27
CA PRO A 25 -7.83 -7.05 -13.37
C PRO A 25 -6.73 -7.97 -12.86
N LYS A 26 -5.81 -8.38 -13.73
CA LYS A 26 -4.66 -9.24 -13.38
C LYS A 26 -3.80 -8.62 -12.28
N VAL A 27 -3.45 -7.34 -12.37
CA VAL A 27 -2.63 -6.66 -11.36
C VAL A 27 -3.43 -6.44 -10.08
N SER A 28 -4.71 -6.08 -10.19
CA SER A 28 -5.59 -5.93 -9.03
C SER A 28 -5.71 -7.22 -8.23
N ASP A 29 -5.87 -8.37 -8.88
CA ASP A 29 -5.99 -9.66 -8.20
C ASP A 29 -4.72 -10.05 -7.46
N ILE A 30 -3.55 -9.81 -8.07
CA ILE A 30 -2.25 -10.03 -7.41
C ILE A 30 -2.13 -9.16 -6.16
N VAL A 31 -2.38 -7.85 -6.29
CA VAL A 31 -2.27 -6.91 -5.16
C VAL A 31 -3.25 -7.29 -4.04
N LYS A 32 -4.51 -7.59 -4.37
CA LYS A 32 -5.51 -8.03 -3.38
C LYS A 32 -5.08 -9.32 -2.67
N SER A 33 -4.51 -10.27 -3.40
CA SER A 33 -4.03 -11.53 -2.81
C SER A 33 -2.87 -11.31 -1.85
N LEU A 34 -1.91 -10.44 -2.21
CA LEU A 34 -0.77 -10.08 -1.34
C LEU A 34 -1.27 -9.40 -0.06
N VAL A 35 -2.16 -8.41 -0.19
CA VAL A 35 -2.70 -7.67 0.95
C VAL A 35 -3.58 -8.55 1.83
N SER A 36 -4.41 -9.43 1.26
CA SER A 36 -5.26 -10.34 2.04
C SER A 36 -4.41 -11.29 2.89
N SER A 37 -3.36 -11.87 2.30
CA SER A 37 -2.44 -12.76 3.04
C SER A 37 -1.73 -12.01 4.17
N ALA A 38 -1.39 -10.74 3.94
CA ALA A 38 -0.78 -9.89 4.95
C ALA A 38 -1.78 -9.47 6.04
N GLU A 39 -3.04 -9.20 5.71
CA GLU A 39 -4.08 -8.88 6.70
C GLU A 39 -4.22 -10.03 7.70
N ASP A 40 -4.23 -11.28 7.23
CA ASP A 40 -4.26 -12.47 8.09
C ASP A 40 -2.98 -12.61 8.94
N LYS A 41 -1.80 -12.37 8.34
CA LYS A 41 -0.49 -12.50 9.00
C LYS A 41 -0.24 -11.44 10.07
N TYR A 42 -0.52 -10.17 9.76
CA TYR A 42 -0.25 -9.04 10.65
C TYR A 42 -1.46 -8.67 11.52
N ASN A 43 -2.64 -9.18 11.20
CA ASN A 43 -3.90 -8.95 11.93
C ASN A 43 -4.23 -7.45 12.08
N PHE A 44 -4.12 -6.67 10.98
CA PHE A 44 -4.41 -5.23 10.97
C PHE A 44 -5.85 -4.88 10.54
N SER A 45 -6.71 -5.87 10.33
CA SER A 45 -8.10 -5.67 9.94
C SER A 45 -8.86 -4.84 10.99
N VAL A 46 -9.75 -3.96 10.55
CA VAL A 46 -10.67 -3.25 11.48
C VAL A 46 -11.79 -4.18 11.95
N PHE A 47 -11.98 -5.33 11.31
CA PHE A 47 -13.03 -6.30 11.61
C PHE A 47 -12.52 -7.42 12.53
N GLY A 48 -12.00 -7.04 13.70
CA GLY A 48 -11.53 -7.99 14.73
C GLY A 48 -10.02 -8.13 14.87
N GLY A 49 -9.25 -7.31 14.15
CA GLY A 49 -7.80 -7.17 14.33
C GLY A 49 -7.41 -5.92 15.12
N ASP A 50 -6.14 -5.54 15.01
CA ASP A 50 -5.59 -4.30 15.56
C ASP A 50 -5.10 -3.39 14.41
N PRO A 51 -5.88 -2.35 14.04
CA PRO A 51 -5.52 -1.42 12.97
C PRO A 51 -4.16 -0.73 13.16
N LYS A 52 -3.61 -0.68 14.38
CA LYS A 52 -2.27 -0.11 14.62
C LYS A 52 -1.15 -0.97 14.03
N LYS A 53 -1.40 -2.27 13.84
CA LYS A 53 -0.46 -3.20 13.21
C LYS A 53 -0.30 -2.96 11.71
N LEU A 54 -1.11 -2.10 11.11
CA LEU A 54 -0.90 -1.65 9.74
C LEU A 54 0.50 -1.04 9.57
N ALA A 55 1.01 -0.33 10.59
CA ALA A 55 2.36 0.21 10.57
C ALA A 55 3.42 -0.88 10.35
N ASP A 56 3.27 -2.02 11.02
CA ASP A 56 4.23 -3.13 10.92
C ASP A 56 4.20 -3.76 9.52
N TYR A 57 3.02 -3.84 8.90
CA TYR A 57 2.87 -4.28 7.51
C TYR A 57 3.50 -3.29 6.52
N LEU A 58 3.22 -1.99 6.64
CA LEU A 58 3.76 -0.97 5.72
C LEU A 58 5.30 -0.91 5.71
N MET A 59 5.94 -1.30 6.82
CA MET A 59 7.40 -1.39 6.94
C MET A 59 7.98 -2.75 6.50
N SER A 60 7.14 -3.73 6.18
CA SER A 60 7.55 -5.10 5.89
C SER A 60 8.00 -5.34 4.45
N GLY A 61 8.63 -6.49 4.21
CA GLY A 61 8.90 -7.01 2.86
C GLY A 61 7.61 -7.36 2.10
N ASP A 62 6.56 -7.82 2.80
CA ASP A 62 5.29 -8.18 2.17
C ASP A 62 4.61 -6.96 1.52
N PHE A 63 4.75 -5.77 2.10
CA PHE A 63 4.27 -4.53 1.46
C PHE A 63 5.21 -4.05 0.35
N GLU A 64 6.51 -4.32 0.46
CA GLU A 64 7.46 -4.05 -0.63
C GLU A 64 7.09 -4.83 -1.91
N ASP A 65 6.59 -6.05 -1.78
CA ASP A 65 6.09 -6.83 -2.92
C ASP A 65 4.89 -6.18 -3.61
N VAL A 66 4.00 -5.54 -2.83
CA VAL A 66 2.91 -4.70 -3.38
C VAL A 66 3.46 -3.50 -4.12
N MET A 67 4.45 -2.79 -3.54
CA MET A 67 5.09 -1.65 -4.19
C MET A 67 5.70 -2.06 -5.53
N LYS A 68 6.52 -3.12 -5.55
CA LYS A 68 7.16 -3.65 -6.76
C LYS A 68 6.16 -4.05 -7.81
N THR A 69 5.06 -4.70 -7.41
CA THR A 69 3.99 -5.12 -8.32
C THR A 69 3.34 -3.91 -9.00
N LEU A 70 2.97 -2.86 -8.24
CA LEU A 70 2.36 -1.66 -8.81
C LEU A 70 3.35 -0.87 -9.68
N ILE A 71 4.58 -0.67 -9.19
CA ILE A 71 5.63 0.10 -9.90
C ILE A 71 5.99 -0.56 -11.23
N SER A 72 6.26 -1.86 -11.24
CA SER A 72 6.68 -2.58 -12.45
C SER A 72 5.59 -2.64 -13.52
N ASN A 73 4.33 -2.42 -13.14
CA ASN A 73 3.19 -2.39 -14.04
C ASN A 73 2.70 -0.95 -14.35
N ASN A 74 3.52 0.08 -14.07
CA ASN A 74 3.21 1.50 -14.30
C ASN A 74 2.02 2.06 -13.50
N TYR A 75 1.68 1.46 -12.36
CA TYR A 75 0.61 1.92 -11.46
C TYR A 75 1.15 2.67 -10.24
N TYR A 76 2.27 3.39 -10.38
CA TYR A 76 2.89 4.10 -9.26
C TYR A 76 1.95 5.12 -8.61
N GLN A 77 1.14 5.84 -9.39
CA GLN A 77 0.18 6.80 -8.84
C GLN A 77 -0.82 6.14 -7.89
N VAL A 78 -1.22 4.90 -8.15
CA VAL A 78 -2.14 4.14 -7.30
C VAL A 78 -1.50 3.87 -5.93
N LEU A 79 -0.21 3.53 -5.90
CA LEU A 79 0.53 3.34 -4.66
C LEU A 79 0.59 4.62 -3.82
N LEU A 80 0.83 5.77 -4.47
CA LEU A 80 0.84 7.08 -3.80
C LEU A 80 -0.54 7.39 -3.20
N ASP A 81 -1.60 7.16 -3.96
CA ASP A 81 -2.97 7.44 -3.52
C ASP A 81 -3.38 6.54 -2.35
N ILE A 82 -3.01 5.25 -2.38
CA ILE A 82 -3.19 4.31 -1.24
C ILE A 82 -2.49 4.85 0.02
N LEU A 83 -1.22 5.25 -0.08
CA LEU A 83 -0.44 5.71 1.07
C LEU A 83 -0.94 7.06 1.61
N ASN A 84 -1.34 7.97 0.73
CA ASN A 84 -2.00 9.22 1.13
C ASN A 84 -3.32 8.94 1.85
N LYS A 85 -4.12 8.00 1.34
CA LYS A 85 -5.38 7.63 1.98
C LYS A 85 -5.21 7.02 3.36
N VAL A 86 -4.15 6.23 3.55
CA VAL A 86 -3.76 5.74 4.89
C VAL A 86 -3.46 6.90 5.82
N MET A 87 -2.63 7.87 5.40
CA MET A 87 -2.30 9.02 6.24
C MET A 87 -3.54 9.86 6.62
N GLU A 88 -4.51 9.99 5.72
CA GLU A 88 -5.79 10.65 6.01
C GLU A 88 -6.67 9.86 6.99
N ALA A 89 -6.81 8.56 6.77
CA ALA A 89 -7.72 7.69 7.52
C ALA A 89 -7.20 7.35 8.93
N TYR A 90 -5.87 7.42 9.13
CA TYR A 90 -5.17 7.12 10.37
C TYR A 90 -4.50 8.37 10.96
N ALA A 91 -5.06 9.56 10.70
CA ALA A 91 -4.48 10.85 11.12
C ALA A 91 -4.26 11.00 12.64
N ASP A 92 -4.89 10.16 13.46
CA ASP A 92 -4.74 10.10 14.91
C ASP A 92 -3.72 9.05 15.39
N ASP A 93 -3.11 8.29 14.47
CA ASP A 93 -2.15 7.24 14.76
C ASP A 93 -0.77 7.56 14.17
N THR A 94 0.07 8.21 14.97
CA THR A 94 1.40 8.67 14.55
C THR A 94 2.27 7.54 14.02
N LYS A 95 2.18 6.34 14.60
CA LYS A 95 2.98 5.18 14.17
C LYS A 95 2.61 4.75 12.74
N VAL A 96 1.31 4.73 12.42
CA VAL A 96 0.85 4.38 11.06
C VAL A 96 1.22 5.47 10.06
N ILE A 97 1.10 6.74 10.44
CA ILE A 97 1.49 7.87 9.58
C ILE A 97 2.98 7.83 9.26
N GLU A 98 3.83 7.63 10.27
CA GLU A 98 5.28 7.53 10.07
C GLU A 98 5.65 6.36 9.17
N ALA A 99 5.04 5.19 9.38
CA ALA A 99 5.23 4.03 8.52
C ALA A 99 4.81 4.30 7.06
N ALA A 100 3.69 4.99 6.84
CA ALA A 100 3.24 5.37 5.50
C ALA A 100 4.20 6.36 4.81
N LYS A 101 4.75 7.33 5.54
CA LYS A 101 5.77 8.26 5.01
C LYS A 101 7.06 7.54 4.64
N MET A 102 7.55 6.64 5.51
CA MET A 102 8.73 5.82 5.20
C MET A 102 8.48 4.92 3.99
N ALA A 103 7.28 4.37 3.86
CA ALA A 103 6.88 3.58 2.71
C ALA A 103 6.85 4.41 1.41
N LEU A 104 6.40 5.67 1.47
CA LEU A 104 6.48 6.60 0.33
C LEU A 104 7.93 6.83 -0.12
N GLU A 105 8.82 7.20 0.81
CA GLU A 105 10.24 7.42 0.51
C GLU A 105 10.92 6.16 -0.06
N LYS A 106 10.57 4.98 0.48
CA LYS A 106 11.05 3.69 -0.02
C LYS A 106 10.54 3.41 -1.43
N SER A 107 9.27 3.71 -1.71
CA SER A 107 8.68 3.50 -3.03
C SER A 107 9.33 4.33 -4.13
N GLU A 108 9.78 5.56 -3.82
CA GLU A 108 10.52 6.42 -4.75
C GLU A 108 11.86 5.80 -5.15
N LYS A 109 12.58 5.21 -4.18
CA LYS A 109 13.85 4.52 -4.44
C LYS A 109 13.64 3.30 -5.34
N ILE A 110 12.65 2.47 -5.04
CA ILE A 110 12.30 1.29 -5.84
C ILE A 110 11.92 1.70 -7.28
N LYS A 111 11.16 2.79 -7.43
CA LYS A 111 10.80 3.32 -8.75
C LYS A 111 12.04 3.75 -9.55
N GLN A 112 12.94 4.51 -8.94
CA GLN A 112 14.18 4.95 -9.60
C GLN A 112 15.07 3.76 -10.01
N GLU A 113 15.16 2.72 -9.18
CA GLU A 113 15.88 1.49 -9.50
C GLU A 113 15.23 0.76 -10.67
N THR A 114 13.90 0.62 -10.67
CA THR A 114 13.14 -0.03 -11.75
C THR A 114 13.34 0.70 -13.09
N GLU A 115 13.30 2.03 -13.09
CA GLU A 115 13.52 2.86 -14.29
C GLU A 115 14.96 2.72 -14.82
N LYS A 116 15.96 2.67 -13.93
CA LYS A 116 17.36 2.45 -14.31
C LYS A 116 17.55 1.10 -14.98
N GLU A 117 17.00 0.03 -14.42
CA GLU A 117 17.08 -1.32 -15.01
C GLU A 117 16.42 -1.42 -16.40
N LEU A 118 15.30 -0.73 -16.60
CA LEU A 118 14.62 -0.68 -17.90
C LEU A 118 15.44 0.10 -18.93
N SER A 119 16.20 1.11 -18.50
CA SER A 119 17.08 1.89 -19.37
C SER A 119 18.37 1.15 -19.76
N SER A 120 18.90 0.29 -18.87
CA SER A 120 20.13 -0.47 -19.12
C SER A 120 19.91 -1.70 -20.02
N LYS A 121 18.71 -2.31 -19.99
CA LYS A 121 18.34 -3.44 -20.87
C LYS A 121 18.07 -3.05 -22.33
N LYS A 122 18.00 -1.75 -22.64
CA LYS A 122 17.78 -1.22 -24.00
C LYS A 122 19.08 -0.86 -24.75
N LYS A 123 20.24 -1.03 -24.11
CA LYS A 123 21.58 -0.87 -24.72
C LYS A 123 22.19 -2.22 -25.01
#